data_AF-A0A914MDA2-F1
#
_entry.id   AF-A0A914MDA2-F1
#
_cell.length_a   1.000
_cell.length_b   1.000
_cell.length_c   1.000
_cell.angle_alpha   90.00
_cell.angle_beta   90.00
_cell.angle_gamma   90.00
#
_symmetry.space_group_name_H-M   'P 1'
#
loop_
_entity.id
_entity.type
_entity.pdbx_description
1 polymer ?
#
loop_
_entity_poly.entity_id
_entity_poly.type
_entity_poly.pdbx_seq_one_letter_code
_entity_poly.pdbx_strand_id
1 'polypeptide(L)'
;MIFDYTNLTETMDLSLVHIWFKLWLPFLIALSSFFFFRLLQFIVRWYSSRKWTFRTSYFKIWTFFQNRTKNMDSKSLQLRELAIENALLQRRNARLQETNVGLNRRIEELEGMLRLSNEVGDSRVRVARQARDIWIQERDDRIAELELENEKLTSRLGLNSAQMWTSTGGGMGDLIIEEQDFKGKFIRIYNKGDEPFSVGNWVVRSTAGGLETKVKFKPGSEIAPGVHLTIWSSNANIEYEPSENFVFKYKIWPHDRCIRTELLNSAGEVFAWRECVFNQNLNAVKEELKEEEKQ
;
A
#
# COMPACT_ATOMS: atom_id res chain seq x y z
N MET A 1 23.00 -88.42 -7.60
CA MET A 1 23.32 -89.34 -6.50
C MET A 1 24.06 -88.51 -5.45
N ILE A 2 23.43 -88.30 -4.30
CA ILE A 2 23.92 -87.51 -3.19
C ILE A 2 25.10 -88.25 -2.55
N PHE A 3 26.19 -87.55 -2.23
CA PHE A 3 27.23 -88.07 -1.34
C PHE A 3 27.38 -87.11 -0.16
N ASP A 4 27.02 -87.63 1.01
CA ASP A 4 27.16 -87.01 2.32
C ASP A 4 28.63 -86.75 2.67
N TYR A 5 28.92 -85.55 3.18
CA TYR A 5 30.14 -85.23 3.92
C TYR A 5 29.77 -84.93 5.36
N THR A 6 29.48 -85.98 6.12
CA THR A 6 29.65 -85.95 7.57
C THR A 6 30.89 -86.77 7.91
N ASN A 7 31.66 -86.28 8.88
CA ASN A 7 32.91 -86.83 9.43
C ASN A 7 34.21 -86.22 8.88
N LEU A 8 34.61 -85.11 9.51
CA LEU A 8 36.01 -84.85 9.85
C LEU A 8 36.04 -83.94 11.09
N THR A 9 35.63 -84.50 12.23
CA THR A 9 35.95 -83.95 13.55
C THR A 9 37.35 -84.42 13.92
N GLU A 10 38.36 -83.62 13.55
CA GLU A 10 39.69 -83.72 14.13
C GLU A 10 39.69 -83.02 15.50
N THR A 11 39.98 -83.82 16.51
CA THR A 11 39.97 -83.48 17.93
C THR A 11 41.08 -82.47 18.26
N MET A 12 40.74 -81.19 18.42
CA MET A 12 41.58 -80.31 19.23
C MET A 12 41.51 -80.79 20.68
N ASP A 13 42.66 -81.10 21.25
CA ASP A 13 42.83 -81.67 22.57
C ASP A 13 42.26 -80.71 23.65
N LEU A 14 41.04 -80.99 24.12
CA LEU A 14 40.31 -80.16 25.10
C LEU A 14 41.12 -79.89 26.39
N SER A 15 42.11 -80.74 26.67
CA SER A 15 43.01 -80.64 27.83
C SER A 15 43.87 -79.37 27.80
N LEU A 16 44.42 -79.00 26.64
CA LEU A 16 45.31 -77.84 26.47
C LEU A 16 44.58 -76.50 26.61
N VAL A 17 43.35 -76.41 26.07
CA VAL A 17 42.49 -75.23 26.20
C VAL A 17 42.12 -75.00 27.66
N HIS A 18 41.81 -76.07 28.40
CA HIS A 18 41.47 -75.98 29.82
C HIS A 18 42.66 -75.50 30.69
N ILE A 19 43.87 -75.96 30.39
CA ILE A 19 45.09 -75.54 31.09
C ILE A 19 45.39 -74.07 30.79
N TRP A 20 45.24 -73.65 29.54
CA TRP A 20 45.43 -72.26 29.13
C TRP A 20 44.46 -71.31 29.85
N PHE A 21 43.17 -71.67 29.92
CA PHE A 21 42.18 -70.89 30.67
C PHE A 21 42.49 -70.84 32.17
N LYS A 22 42.90 -71.95 32.81
CA LYS A 22 43.25 -71.92 34.25
C LYS A 22 44.44 -71.02 34.56
N LEU A 23 45.43 -70.96 33.68
CA LEU A 23 46.63 -70.14 33.87
C LEU A 23 46.39 -68.65 33.59
N TRP A 24 45.66 -68.31 32.53
CA TRP A 24 45.59 -66.93 32.04
C TRP A 24 44.29 -66.19 32.41
N LEU A 25 43.19 -66.89 32.68
CA LEU A 25 41.92 -66.27 33.08
C LEU A 25 42.02 -65.42 34.36
N PRO A 26 42.67 -65.85 35.47
CA PRO A 26 42.80 -64.99 36.64
C PRO A 26 43.65 -63.74 36.38
N PHE A 27 44.64 -63.83 35.49
CA PHE A 27 45.48 -62.68 35.10
C PHE A 27 44.68 -61.68 34.26
N LEU A 28 43.85 -62.15 33.32
CA LEU A 28 42.96 -61.31 32.52
C LEU A 28 41.86 -60.63 33.35
N ILE A 29 41.30 -61.35 34.35
CA ILE A 29 40.33 -60.78 35.30
C ILE A 29 40.98 -59.74 36.20
N ALA A 30 42.22 -59.97 36.65
CA ALA A 30 42.97 -59.01 37.45
C ALA A 30 43.33 -57.75 36.64
N LEU A 31 43.73 -57.91 35.37
CA LEU A 31 44.05 -56.79 34.49
C LEU A 31 42.82 -55.93 34.20
N SER A 32 41.67 -56.55 33.89
CA SER A 32 40.42 -55.83 33.63
C SER A 32 39.92 -55.11 34.89
N SER A 33 40.07 -55.72 36.06
CA SER A 33 39.70 -55.10 37.34
C SER A 33 40.59 -53.90 37.69
N PHE A 34 41.89 -53.95 37.38
CA PHE A 34 42.81 -52.83 37.61
C PHE A 34 42.51 -51.64 36.69
N PHE A 35 42.27 -51.88 35.40
CA PHE A 35 41.86 -50.83 34.46
C PHE A 35 40.51 -50.23 34.83
N PHE A 36 39.55 -51.07 35.23
CA PHE A 36 38.25 -50.61 35.68
C PHE A 36 38.35 -49.74 36.94
N PHE A 37 39.18 -50.14 37.90
CA PHE A 37 39.41 -49.37 39.12
C PHE A 37 40.11 -48.02 38.84
N ARG A 38 41.10 -48.00 37.94
CA ARG A 38 41.75 -46.75 37.50
C ARG A 38 40.82 -45.83 36.72
N LEU A 39 39.97 -46.39 35.86
CA LEU A 39 38.94 -45.65 35.14
C LEU A 39 37.89 -45.07 36.11
N LEU A 40 37.46 -45.86 37.09
CA LEU A 40 36.52 -45.40 38.11
C LEU A 40 37.14 -44.30 38.98
N GLN A 41 38.40 -44.44 39.38
CA GLN A 41 39.11 -43.36 40.08
C GLN A 41 39.26 -42.11 39.22
N PHE A 42 39.52 -42.25 37.91
CA PHE A 42 39.55 -41.12 36.98
C PHE A 42 38.18 -40.45 36.85
N ILE A 43 37.11 -41.22 36.68
CA ILE A 43 35.73 -40.70 36.59
C ILE A 43 35.34 -39.99 37.88
N VAL A 44 35.58 -40.60 39.05
CA VAL A 44 35.27 -39.98 40.34
C VAL A 44 36.09 -38.70 40.55
N ARG A 45 37.38 -38.71 40.18
CA ARG A 45 38.27 -37.55 40.30
C ARG A 45 37.91 -36.45 39.29
N TRP A 46 37.50 -36.79 38.07
CA TRP A 46 36.96 -35.89 37.06
C TRP A 46 35.63 -35.28 37.50
N TYR A 47 34.74 -36.10 38.06
CA TYR A 47 33.41 -35.70 38.53
C TYR A 47 33.52 -34.80 39.77
N SER A 48 34.46 -35.10 40.67
CA SER A 48 34.73 -34.29 41.87
C SER A 48 35.49 -32.99 41.55
N SER A 49 36.32 -32.99 40.49
CA SER A 49 37.09 -31.81 40.06
C SER A 49 36.28 -30.81 39.23
N ARG A 50 35.17 -31.22 38.60
CA ARG A 50 34.27 -30.34 37.83
C ARG A 50 33.06 -29.92 38.66
N LYS A 51 33.29 -29.24 39.77
CA LYS A 51 32.23 -28.45 40.41
C LYS A 51 31.94 -27.21 39.55
N TRP A 52 30.71 -27.15 39.04
CA TRP A 52 29.98 -25.91 38.71
C TRP A 52 30.35 -25.11 37.45
N THR A 53 30.02 -25.62 36.25
CA THR A 53 29.75 -24.75 35.07
C THR A 53 28.59 -25.22 34.18
N PHE A 54 28.11 -26.45 34.30
CA PHE A 54 27.08 -27.00 33.39
C PHE A 54 25.66 -26.46 33.68
N ARG A 55 25.32 -26.23 34.96
CA ARG A 55 23.96 -25.81 35.38
C ARG A 55 23.60 -24.40 34.93
N THR A 56 24.58 -23.48 34.92
CA THR A 56 24.39 -22.08 34.49
C THR A 56 24.32 -21.95 32.97
N SER A 57 25.12 -22.73 32.24
CA SER A 57 25.17 -22.67 30.78
C SER A 57 23.93 -23.28 30.13
N TYR A 58 23.46 -24.43 30.61
CA TYR A 58 22.22 -25.05 30.11
C TYR A 58 20.99 -24.17 30.41
N PHE A 59 20.92 -23.56 31.59
CA PHE A 59 19.83 -22.65 31.95
C PHE A 59 19.81 -21.38 31.08
N LYS A 60 20.98 -20.80 30.77
CA LYS A 60 21.09 -19.65 29.86
C LYS A 60 20.70 -20.00 28.43
N ILE A 61 21.12 -21.17 27.93
CA ILE A 61 20.75 -21.64 26.58
C ILE A 61 19.25 -21.94 26.53
N TRP A 62 18.71 -22.61 27.54
CA TRP A 62 17.28 -22.94 27.61
C TRP A 62 16.39 -21.69 27.72
N THR A 63 16.75 -20.72 28.56
CA THR A 63 16.03 -19.44 28.65
C THR A 63 16.17 -18.60 27.38
N PHE A 64 17.34 -18.62 26.73
CA PHE A 64 17.53 -18.01 25.40
C PHE A 64 16.63 -18.64 24.35
N PHE A 65 16.56 -19.97 24.29
CA PHE A 65 15.68 -20.68 23.36
C PHE A 65 14.20 -20.41 23.67
N GLN A 66 13.78 -20.42 24.94
CA GLN A 66 12.40 -20.09 25.31
C GLN A 66 12.03 -18.64 25.00
N ASN A 67 12.93 -17.68 25.21
CA ASN A 67 12.68 -16.30 24.82
C ASN A 67 12.64 -16.15 23.31
N ARG A 68 13.48 -16.88 22.57
CA ARG A 68 13.48 -16.84 21.11
C ARG A 68 12.22 -17.48 20.54
N THR A 69 11.74 -18.60 21.07
CA THR A 69 10.47 -19.20 20.62
C THR A 69 9.29 -18.29 20.93
N LYS A 70 9.20 -17.73 22.15
CA LYS A 70 8.15 -16.76 22.50
C LYS A 70 8.18 -15.50 21.63
N ASN A 71 9.37 -14.99 21.31
CA ASN A 71 9.52 -13.83 20.43
C ASN A 71 9.14 -14.18 18.98
N MET A 72 9.55 -15.36 18.48
CA MET A 72 9.15 -15.85 17.16
C MET A 72 7.64 -16.09 17.06
N ASP A 73 7.03 -16.67 18.10
CA ASP A 73 5.58 -16.87 18.18
C ASP A 73 4.86 -15.52 18.17
N SER A 74 5.33 -14.54 18.96
CA SER A 74 4.81 -13.16 18.98
C SER A 74 4.91 -12.47 17.62
N LYS A 75 6.07 -12.57 16.94
CA LYS A 75 6.26 -12.00 15.60
C LYS A 75 5.38 -12.69 14.57
N SER A 76 5.23 -14.01 14.64
CA SER A 76 4.36 -14.77 13.73
C SER A 76 2.88 -14.41 13.93
N LEU A 77 2.47 -14.10 15.15
CA LEU A 77 1.13 -13.63 15.48
C LEU A 77 0.89 -12.23 14.92
N GLN A 78 1.84 -11.31 15.10
CA GLN A 78 1.80 -9.97 14.53
C GLN A 78 1.73 -9.99 13.00
N LEU A 79 2.52 -10.85 12.34
CA LEU A 79 2.49 -11.00 10.89
C LEU A 79 1.14 -11.54 10.39
N ARG A 80 0.52 -12.47 11.12
CA ARG A 80 -0.82 -12.97 10.80
C ARG A 80 -1.88 -11.90 10.98
N GLU A 81 -1.80 -11.10 12.03
CA GLU A 81 -2.70 -9.98 12.29
C GLU A 81 -2.60 -8.92 11.18
N LEU A 82 -1.37 -8.53 10.82
CA LEU A 82 -1.09 -7.64 9.68
C LEU A 82 -1.60 -8.22 8.35
N ALA A 83 -1.45 -9.51 8.11
CA ALA A 83 -1.95 -10.15 6.89
C ALA A 83 -3.49 -10.14 6.83
N ILE A 84 -4.15 -10.38 7.96
CA ILE A 84 -5.62 -10.30 8.08
C ILE A 84 -6.09 -8.86 7.86
N GLU A 85 -5.41 -7.88 8.46
CA GLU A 85 -5.73 -6.47 8.34
C GLU A 85 -5.53 -5.97 6.90
N ASN A 86 -4.44 -6.36 6.24
CA ASN A 86 -4.20 -6.06 4.82
C ASN A 86 -5.27 -6.70 3.92
N ALA A 87 -5.68 -7.94 4.19
CA ALA A 87 -6.76 -8.59 3.43
C ALA A 87 -8.11 -7.88 3.65
N LEU A 88 -8.38 -7.39 4.86
CA LEU A 88 -9.57 -6.59 5.17
C LEU A 88 -9.53 -5.23 4.46
N LEU A 89 -8.39 -4.56 4.44
CA LEU A 89 -8.19 -3.30 3.70
C LEU A 89 -8.42 -3.49 2.21
N GLN A 90 -7.89 -4.58 1.61
CA GLN A 90 -8.16 -4.90 0.21
C GLN A 90 -9.65 -5.12 -0.06
N ARG A 91 -10.36 -5.82 0.83
CA ARG A 91 -11.82 -6.01 0.73
C ARG A 91 -12.58 -4.70 0.85
N ARG A 92 -12.19 -3.81 1.77
CA ARG A 92 -12.77 -2.47 1.91
C ARG A 92 -12.53 -1.64 0.65
N ASN A 93 -11.32 -1.65 0.10
CA ASN A 93 -10.99 -0.97 -1.14
C ASN A 93 -11.79 -1.50 -2.34
N ALA A 94 -11.97 -2.82 -2.45
CA ALA A 94 -12.82 -3.41 -3.48
C ALA A 94 -14.28 -2.96 -3.33
N ARG A 95 -14.82 -2.94 -2.11
CA ARG A 95 -16.16 -2.43 -1.83
C ARG A 95 -16.31 -0.96 -2.20
N LEU A 96 -15.28 -0.14 -1.92
CA LEU A 96 -15.27 1.28 -2.32
C LEU A 96 -15.25 1.45 -3.85
N GLN A 97 -14.53 0.59 -4.56
CA GLN A 97 -14.56 0.58 -6.02
C GLN A 97 -15.94 0.17 -6.55
N GLU A 98 -16.57 -0.85 -5.98
CA GLU A 98 -17.93 -1.27 -6.34
C GLU A 98 -18.95 -0.16 -6.09
N THR A 99 -18.87 0.52 -4.94
CA THR A 99 -19.74 1.67 -4.66
C THR A 99 -19.48 2.78 -5.67
N ASN A 100 -18.22 3.13 -5.97
CA ASN A 100 -17.91 4.18 -6.94
C ASN A 100 -18.45 3.87 -8.33
N VAL A 101 -18.32 2.62 -8.80
CA VAL A 101 -18.89 2.18 -10.07
C VAL A 101 -20.43 2.28 -10.06
N GLY A 102 -21.07 1.86 -8.96
CA GLY A 102 -22.52 1.98 -8.80
C GLY A 102 -23.01 3.43 -8.78
N LEU A 103 -22.27 4.30 -8.09
CA LEU A 103 -22.53 5.74 -8.02
C LEU A 103 -22.39 6.39 -9.41
N ASN A 104 -21.34 6.05 -10.16
CA ASN A 104 -21.13 6.55 -11.52
C ASN A 104 -22.24 6.10 -12.48
N ARG A 105 -22.69 4.83 -12.37
CA ARG A 105 -23.85 4.35 -13.12
C ARG A 105 -25.11 5.16 -12.80
N ARG A 106 -25.32 5.51 -11.52
CA ARG A 106 -26.45 6.34 -11.09
C ARG A 106 -26.38 7.76 -11.65
N ILE A 107 -25.19 8.33 -11.74
CA ILE A 107 -24.94 9.63 -12.38
C ILE A 107 -25.32 9.56 -13.86
N GLU A 108 -24.84 8.56 -14.59
CA GLU A 108 -25.16 8.37 -16.01
C GLU A 108 -26.66 8.18 -16.25
N GLU A 109 -27.35 7.42 -15.39
CA GLU A 109 -28.81 7.26 -15.41
C GLU A 109 -29.52 8.62 -15.25
N LEU A 110 -29.12 9.41 -14.24
CA LEU A 110 -29.69 10.74 -13.99
C LEU A 110 -29.38 11.74 -15.10
N GLU A 111 -28.24 11.62 -15.77
CA GLU A 111 -27.90 12.42 -16.94
C GLU A 111 -28.72 12.03 -18.16
N GLY A 112 -28.93 10.73 -18.39
CA GLY A 112 -29.82 10.21 -19.43
C GLY A 112 -31.25 10.71 -19.25
N MET A 113 -31.78 10.65 -18.03
CA MET A 113 -33.10 11.20 -17.69
C MET A 113 -33.17 12.73 -17.88
N LEU A 114 -32.10 13.46 -17.56
CA LEU A 114 -32.03 14.90 -17.78
C LEU A 114 -32.03 15.24 -19.28
N ARG A 115 -31.34 14.45 -20.11
CA ARG A 115 -31.34 14.62 -21.57
C ARG A 115 -32.75 14.45 -22.15
N LEU A 116 -33.47 13.41 -21.70
CA LEU A 116 -34.88 13.19 -22.06
C LEU A 116 -35.81 14.28 -21.51
N SER A 117 -35.51 14.85 -20.34
CA SER A 117 -36.30 15.94 -19.75
C SER A 117 -36.02 17.31 -20.38
N ASN A 118 -34.88 17.54 -21.03
CA ASN A 118 -34.65 18.78 -21.77
C ASN A 118 -35.59 18.90 -23.00
N GLU A 119 -36.23 17.81 -23.42
CA GLU A 119 -37.32 17.81 -24.41
C GLU A 119 -38.68 18.17 -23.77
N VAL A 120 -38.80 18.13 -22.44
CA VAL A 120 -40.04 18.39 -21.67
C VAL A 120 -39.77 19.32 -20.47
N GLY A 121 -39.86 20.64 -20.70
CA GLY A 121 -40.18 21.64 -19.67
C GLY A 121 -39.13 21.92 -18.57
N ASP A 122 -38.60 23.15 -18.61
CA ASP A 122 -37.49 23.73 -17.84
C ASP A 122 -37.55 23.64 -16.28
N SER A 123 -38.72 23.42 -15.68
CA SER A 123 -38.88 23.38 -14.22
C SER A 123 -38.48 22.03 -13.58
N ARG A 124 -38.63 20.90 -14.29
CA ARG A 124 -38.22 19.57 -13.78
C ARG A 124 -36.71 19.38 -13.87
N VAL A 125 -36.10 19.94 -14.91
CA VAL A 125 -34.66 19.94 -15.16
C VAL A 125 -33.89 20.64 -14.04
N ARG A 126 -34.39 21.79 -13.53
CA ARG A 126 -33.75 22.51 -12.41
C ARG A 126 -33.71 21.68 -11.13
N VAL A 127 -34.83 21.05 -10.76
CA VAL A 127 -34.92 20.20 -9.55
C VAL A 127 -34.00 18.98 -9.67
N ALA A 128 -33.96 18.35 -10.85
CA ALA A 128 -33.08 17.21 -11.11
C ALA A 128 -31.58 17.57 -11.04
N ARG A 129 -31.19 18.75 -11.55
CA ARG A 129 -29.81 19.24 -11.43
C ARG A 129 -29.44 19.52 -9.97
N GLN A 130 -30.31 20.23 -9.25
CA GLN A 130 -30.07 20.55 -7.84
C GLN A 130 -29.96 19.28 -6.98
N ALA A 131 -30.81 18.27 -7.22
CA ALA A 131 -30.73 16.99 -6.53
C ALA A 131 -29.43 16.22 -6.85
N ARG A 132 -28.96 16.29 -8.11
CA ARG A 132 -27.67 15.71 -8.51
C ARG A 132 -26.50 16.37 -7.79
N ASP A 133 -26.50 17.70 -7.73
CA ASP A 133 -25.42 18.47 -7.11
C ASP A 133 -25.33 18.21 -5.61
N ILE A 134 -26.47 18.14 -4.91
CA ILE A 134 -26.55 17.77 -3.48
C ILE A 134 -25.97 16.36 -3.25
N TRP A 135 -26.33 15.42 -4.12
CA TRP A 135 -25.88 14.04 -3.98
C TRP A 135 -24.38 13.88 -4.28
N ILE A 136 -23.84 14.65 -5.23
CA ILE A 136 -22.39 14.72 -5.48
C ILE A 136 -21.67 15.22 -4.23
N GLN A 137 -22.17 16.28 -3.59
CA GLN A 137 -21.60 16.74 -2.32
C GLN A 137 -21.61 15.66 -1.24
N GLU A 138 -22.76 14.99 -1.04
CA GLU A 138 -22.88 13.97 0.00
C GLU A 138 -21.96 12.76 -0.25
N ARG A 139 -21.74 12.41 -1.52
CA ARG A 139 -20.73 11.43 -1.93
C ARG A 139 -19.32 11.90 -1.58
N ASP A 140 -18.98 13.14 -1.92
CA ASP A 140 -17.63 13.68 -1.73
C ASP A 140 -17.30 13.83 -0.23
N ASP A 141 -18.28 14.22 0.60
CA ASP A 141 -18.16 14.26 2.06
C ASP A 141 -17.89 12.85 2.63
N ARG A 142 -18.59 11.83 2.13
CA ARG A 142 -18.34 10.43 2.52
C ARG A 142 -16.95 9.96 2.11
N ILE A 143 -16.49 10.34 0.92
CA ILE A 143 -15.14 10.00 0.44
C ILE A 143 -14.09 10.67 1.32
N ALA A 144 -14.26 11.96 1.66
CA ALA A 144 -13.34 12.69 2.53
C ALA A 144 -13.25 12.06 3.94
N GLU A 145 -14.38 11.59 4.48
CA GLU A 145 -14.41 10.86 5.75
C GLU A 145 -13.63 9.53 5.68
N LEU A 146 -13.81 8.77 4.59
CA LEU A 146 -13.09 7.53 4.35
C LEU A 146 -11.59 7.75 4.09
N GLU A 147 -11.23 8.84 3.44
CA GLU A 147 -9.83 9.24 3.26
C GLU A 147 -9.16 9.58 4.59
N LEU A 148 -9.86 10.30 5.48
CA LEU A 148 -9.39 10.59 6.83
C LEU A 148 -9.26 9.31 7.68
N GLU A 149 -10.20 8.37 7.57
CA GLU A 149 -10.10 7.07 8.24
C GLU A 149 -8.90 6.28 7.70
N ASN A 150 -8.71 6.27 6.37
CA ASN A 150 -7.56 5.62 5.75
C ASN A 150 -6.24 6.27 6.14
N GLU A 151 -6.15 7.61 6.23
CA GLU A 151 -4.95 8.33 6.67
C GLU A 151 -4.59 8.00 8.13
N LYS A 152 -5.61 7.89 9.00
CA LYS A 152 -5.42 7.42 10.38
C LYS A 152 -4.94 5.98 10.42
N LEU A 153 -5.47 5.11 9.57
CA LEU A 153 -5.06 3.71 9.47
C LEU A 153 -3.63 3.58 8.93
N THR A 154 -3.28 4.31 7.87
CA THR A 154 -1.92 4.32 7.30
C THR A 154 -0.90 4.87 8.29
N SER A 155 -1.26 5.92 9.04
CA SER A 155 -0.43 6.45 10.13
C SER A 155 -0.22 5.44 11.26
N ARG A 156 -1.26 4.67 11.62
CA ARG A 156 -1.18 3.60 12.63
C ARG A 156 -0.34 2.41 12.15
N LEU A 157 -0.34 2.15 10.84
CA LEU A 157 0.37 1.04 10.22
C LEU A 157 1.80 1.39 9.78
N GLY A 158 2.25 2.64 9.97
CA GLY A 158 3.58 3.09 9.52
C GLY A 158 3.74 3.14 7.99
N LEU A 159 2.65 2.92 7.24
CA LEU A 159 2.63 2.91 5.79
C LEU A 159 2.41 4.33 5.30
N ASN A 160 3.43 5.17 5.39
CA ASN A 160 3.43 6.48 4.74
C ASN A 160 3.57 6.30 3.22
N SER A 161 2.54 5.77 2.56
CA SER A 161 2.42 5.88 1.11
C SER A 161 2.27 7.36 0.80
N ALA A 162 3.37 8.02 0.43
CA ALA A 162 3.33 9.40 0.00
C ALA A 162 2.33 9.52 -1.16
N GLN A 163 1.17 10.12 -0.88
CA GLN A 163 0.18 10.48 -1.88
C GLN A 163 0.86 11.40 -2.90
N MET A 164 1.25 10.86 -4.05
CA MET A 164 2.03 11.60 -5.04
C MET A 164 1.14 11.93 -6.22
N TRP A 165 0.85 13.22 -6.41
CA TRP A 165 0.21 13.72 -7.61
C TRP A 165 1.29 14.09 -8.64
N THR A 166 1.10 13.66 -9.88
CA THR A 166 1.89 14.14 -11.02
C THR A 166 1.03 15.03 -11.88
N SER A 167 1.51 16.24 -12.17
CA SER A 167 0.84 17.20 -13.05
C SER A 167 1.68 17.43 -14.30
N THR A 168 1.03 17.33 -15.46
CA THR A 168 1.61 17.60 -16.77
C THR A 168 0.73 18.63 -17.47
N GLY A 169 1.30 19.54 -18.24
CA GLY A 169 0.50 20.52 -18.99
C GLY A 169 1.26 21.11 -20.15
N GLY A 170 0.54 21.77 -21.04
CA GLY A 170 1.08 22.44 -22.21
C GLY A 170 0.14 23.53 -22.71
N GLY A 171 0.66 24.45 -23.51
CA GLY A 171 -0.14 25.50 -24.12
C GLY A 171 0.51 26.05 -25.39
N MET A 172 -0.32 26.61 -26.25
CA MET A 172 0.07 27.34 -27.43
C MET A 172 0.22 28.81 -27.04
N GLY A 173 1.45 29.32 -26.93
CA GLY A 173 1.70 30.73 -26.59
C GLY A 173 1.75 31.02 -25.10
N ASP A 174 1.34 32.24 -24.73
CA ASP A 174 1.68 32.86 -23.45
C ASP A 174 0.72 32.53 -22.31
N LEU A 175 -0.45 31.98 -22.61
CA LEU A 175 -1.42 31.60 -21.61
C LEU A 175 -1.26 30.14 -21.19
N ILE A 176 -1.11 29.90 -19.90
CA ILE A 176 -1.02 28.53 -19.35
C ILE A 176 -2.06 28.29 -18.26
N ILE A 177 -2.48 27.04 -18.13
CA ILE A 177 -3.14 26.59 -16.89
C ILE A 177 -2.01 26.28 -15.92
N GLU A 178 -1.86 27.08 -14.87
CA GLU A 178 -0.73 27.02 -13.93
C GLU A 178 -0.99 26.09 -12.75
N GLU A 179 -2.23 26.00 -12.29
CA GLU A 179 -2.58 25.16 -11.17
C GLU A 179 -4.03 24.68 -11.30
N GLN A 180 -4.24 23.48 -10.80
CA GLN A 180 -5.56 22.92 -10.62
C GLN A 180 -5.60 22.21 -9.29
N ASP A 181 -6.60 22.55 -8.47
CA ASP A 181 -6.82 21.87 -7.21
C ASP A 181 -7.39 20.46 -7.45
N PHE A 182 -6.73 19.47 -6.85
CA PHE A 182 -7.10 18.06 -6.93
C PHE A 182 -8.41 17.76 -6.19
N LYS A 183 -8.86 18.65 -5.30
CA LYS A 183 -10.18 18.57 -4.64
C LYS A 183 -11.27 19.37 -5.39
N GLY A 184 -10.96 19.93 -6.55
CA GLY A 184 -11.93 20.64 -7.38
C GLY A 184 -12.34 22.02 -6.84
N LYS A 185 -11.54 22.66 -5.98
CA LYS A 185 -11.87 24.01 -5.47
C LYS A 185 -11.60 25.12 -6.47
N PHE A 186 -10.53 25.03 -7.26
CA PHE A 186 -10.18 26.07 -8.22
C PHE A 186 -9.33 25.59 -9.38
N ILE A 187 -9.29 26.42 -10.42
CA ILE A 187 -8.37 26.33 -11.56
C ILE A 187 -7.74 27.70 -11.75
N ARG A 188 -6.41 27.76 -11.86
CA ARG A 188 -5.64 29.00 -12.00
C ARG A 188 -4.98 29.06 -13.37
N ILE A 189 -5.22 30.15 -14.07
CA ILE A 189 -4.67 30.45 -15.40
C ILE A 189 -3.69 31.59 -15.23
N TYR A 190 -2.53 31.51 -15.89
CA TYR A 190 -1.48 32.51 -15.81
C TYR A 190 -1.14 33.02 -17.21
N ASN A 191 -1.10 34.34 -17.37
CA ASN A 191 -0.58 34.99 -18.57
C ASN A 191 0.93 35.26 -18.39
N LYS A 192 1.77 34.51 -19.10
CA LYS A 192 3.23 34.66 -19.12
C LYS A 192 3.72 35.78 -20.05
N GLY A 193 2.85 36.32 -20.89
CA GLY A 193 3.22 37.32 -21.89
C GLY A 193 3.34 38.71 -21.28
N ASP A 194 3.90 39.61 -22.06
CA ASP A 194 4.09 41.02 -21.68
C ASP A 194 2.91 41.92 -22.10
N GLU A 195 1.93 41.35 -22.82
CA GLU A 195 0.72 42.04 -23.29
C GLU A 195 -0.55 41.45 -22.66
N PRO A 196 -1.62 42.25 -22.51
CA PRO A 196 -2.92 41.75 -22.06
C PRO A 196 -3.51 40.77 -23.08
N PHE A 197 -3.98 39.62 -22.61
CA PHE A 197 -4.53 38.57 -23.46
C PHE A 197 -6.05 38.54 -23.39
N SER A 198 -6.73 38.68 -24.53
CA SER A 198 -8.19 38.63 -24.59
C SER A 198 -8.71 37.20 -24.60
N VAL A 199 -9.47 36.83 -23.57
CA VAL A 199 -10.11 35.50 -23.40
C VAL A 199 -11.63 35.59 -23.57
N GLY A 200 -12.13 36.65 -24.19
CA GLY A 200 -13.55 36.87 -24.41
C GLY A 200 -14.22 35.70 -25.15
N ASN A 201 -15.29 35.15 -24.57
CA ASN A 201 -16.02 33.98 -25.07
C ASN A 201 -15.26 32.64 -25.06
N TRP A 202 -14.04 32.58 -24.53
CA TRP A 202 -13.31 31.33 -24.39
C TRP A 202 -13.94 30.44 -23.31
N VAL A 203 -13.59 29.16 -23.31
CA VAL A 203 -14.18 28.17 -22.41
C VAL A 203 -13.11 27.39 -21.66
N VAL A 204 -13.19 27.34 -20.34
CA VAL A 204 -12.46 26.37 -19.53
C VAL A 204 -13.30 25.12 -19.38
N ARG A 205 -12.77 23.99 -19.81
CA ARG A 205 -13.38 22.66 -19.70
C ARG A 205 -12.54 21.82 -18.75
N SER A 206 -13.14 21.26 -17.71
CA SER A 206 -12.50 20.26 -16.85
C SER A 206 -13.30 18.96 -16.88
N THR A 207 -12.59 17.84 -16.97
CA THR A 207 -13.14 16.48 -17.01
C THR A 207 -12.43 15.60 -15.99
N ALA A 208 -13.19 14.90 -15.14
CA ALA A 208 -12.67 13.91 -14.20
C ALA A 208 -13.76 12.87 -13.89
N GLY A 209 -13.41 11.59 -13.76
CA GLY A 209 -14.34 10.54 -13.33
C GLY A 209 -15.64 10.42 -14.15
N GLY A 210 -15.59 10.75 -15.44
CA GLY A 210 -16.77 10.77 -16.33
C GLY A 210 -17.63 12.04 -16.26
N LEU A 211 -17.35 12.96 -15.34
CA LEU A 211 -18.02 14.25 -15.23
C LEU A 211 -17.29 15.32 -16.04
N GLU A 212 -18.05 16.25 -16.62
CA GLU A 212 -17.53 17.40 -17.38
C GLU A 212 -18.15 18.72 -16.87
N THR A 213 -17.30 19.70 -16.58
CA THR A 213 -17.72 21.07 -16.27
C THR A 213 -17.11 22.06 -17.25
N LYS A 214 -17.96 22.92 -17.81
CA LYS A 214 -17.58 24.01 -18.72
C LYS A 214 -17.93 25.36 -18.14
N VAL A 215 -16.98 26.27 -18.21
CA VAL A 215 -17.05 27.65 -17.78
C VAL A 215 -16.71 28.55 -18.95
N LYS A 216 -17.59 29.47 -19.32
CA LYS A 216 -17.37 30.42 -20.42
C LYS A 216 -17.03 31.79 -19.85
N PHE A 217 -15.99 32.41 -20.38
CA PHE A 217 -15.63 33.80 -20.08
C PHE A 217 -16.66 34.78 -20.67
N LYS A 218 -16.89 35.89 -19.97
CA LYS A 218 -17.78 36.95 -20.45
C LYS A 218 -17.16 37.60 -21.71
N PRO A 219 -17.98 38.12 -22.64
CA PRO A 219 -17.47 38.94 -23.73
C PRO A 219 -16.62 40.10 -23.19
N GLY A 220 -15.44 40.34 -23.80
CA GLY A 220 -14.51 41.39 -23.37
C GLY A 220 -13.68 41.08 -22.11
N SER A 221 -13.63 39.81 -21.67
CA SER A 221 -12.72 39.42 -20.58
C SER A 221 -11.27 39.42 -21.06
N GLU A 222 -10.38 40.03 -20.28
CA GLU A 222 -8.94 40.13 -20.57
C GLU A 222 -8.13 39.73 -19.33
N ILE A 223 -6.96 39.15 -19.55
CA ILE A 223 -6.00 38.78 -18.50
C ILE A 223 -4.74 39.63 -18.71
N ALA A 224 -4.46 40.51 -17.75
CA ALA A 224 -3.28 41.36 -17.76
C ALA A 224 -1.97 40.53 -17.76
N PRO A 225 -0.86 41.07 -18.28
CA PRO A 225 0.43 40.39 -18.29
C PRO A 225 0.92 40.13 -16.86
N GLY A 226 1.47 38.95 -16.61
CA GLY A 226 1.99 38.56 -15.30
C GLY A 226 0.93 38.38 -14.20
N VAL A 227 -0.36 38.32 -14.56
CA VAL A 227 -1.46 38.15 -13.60
C VAL A 227 -2.01 36.72 -13.64
N HIS A 228 -2.40 36.22 -12.47
CA HIS A 228 -3.13 34.97 -12.32
C HIS A 228 -4.63 35.23 -12.30
N LEU A 229 -5.35 34.51 -13.14
CA LEU A 229 -6.79 34.44 -13.11
C LEU A 229 -7.21 33.16 -12.37
N THR A 230 -7.84 33.30 -11.21
CA THR A 230 -8.32 32.14 -10.46
C THR A 230 -9.81 31.94 -10.64
N ILE A 231 -10.19 30.73 -11.01
CA ILE A 231 -11.57 30.31 -11.21
C ILE A 231 -12.00 29.39 -10.08
N TRP A 232 -12.81 29.92 -9.18
CA TRP A 232 -13.28 29.21 -7.99
C TRP A 232 -14.57 28.45 -8.26
N SER A 233 -14.65 27.27 -7.67
CA SER A 233 -15.85 26.46 -7.55
C SER A 233 -16.86 27.10 -6.58
N SER A 234 -18.15 26.84 -6.78
CA SER A 234 -19.22 27.39 -5.94
C SER A 234 -19.15 26.96 -4.46
N ASN A 235 -18.52 25.82 -4.18
CA ASN A 235 -18.39 25.25 -2.83
C ASN A 235 -17.13 25.71 -2.07
N ALA A 236 -16.31 26.59 -2.66
CA ALA A 236 -15.03 26.98 -2.06
C ALA A 236 -15.17 27.91 -0.83
N ASN A 237 -16.38 28.42 -0.52
CA ASN A 237 -16.68 29.31 0.63
C ASN A 237 -15.74 30.53 0.74
N ILE A 238 -15.36 31.13 -0.39
CA ILE A 238 -14.45 32.30 -0.42
C ILE A 238 -15.25 33.60 -0.46
N GLU A 239 -14.89 34.52 0.44
CA GLU A 239 -15.38 35.89 0.43
C GLU A 239 -14.84 36.63 -0.79
N TYR A 240 -15.74 37.34 -1.46
CA TYR A 240 -15.52 37.97 -2.76
C TYR A 240 -14.49 39.10 -2.69
N GLU A 241 -13.38 38.99 -3.41
CA GLU A 241 -12.49 40.12 -3.68
C GLU A 241 -12.40 40.37 -5.20
N PRO A 242 -12.72 41.57 -5.71
CA PRO A 242 -13.30 41.74 -7.05
C PRO A 242 -12.30 41.89 -8.20
N SER A 243 -10.99 41.92 -7.93
CA SER A 243 -9.99 42.31 -8.94
C SER A 243 -9.38 41.14 -9.71
N GLU A 244 -9.26 39.95 -9.11
CA GLU A 244 -8.45 38.83 -9.67
C GLU A 244 -9.18 37.47 -9.66
N ASN A 245 -10.38 37.40 -9.08
CA ASN A 245 -11.08 36.15 -8.81
C ASN A 245 -12.42 36.05 -9.56
N PHE A 246 -12.56 35.02 -10.40
CA PHE A 246 -13.86 34.62 -10.95
C PHE A 246 -14.44 33.48 -10.11
N VAL A 247 -15.45 33.79 -9.28
CA VAL A 247 -16.19 32.78 -8.53
C VAL A 247 -17.42 32.35 -9.34
N PHE A 248 -17.52 31.07 -9.68
CA PHE A 248 -18.73 30.51 -10.28
C PHE A 248 -19.73 30.16 -9.19
N LYS A 249 -20.90 30.80 -9.21
CA LYS A 249 -21.94 30.58 -8.19
C LYS A 249 -22.75 29.28 -8.35
N TYR A 250 -22.56 28.51 -9.42
CA TYR A 250 -23.45 27.39 -9.76
C TYR A 250 -22.78 26.17 -10.41
N LYS A 251 -21.44 26.06 -10.37
CA LYS A 251 -20.72 24.92 -10.98
C LYS A 251 -19.54 24.53 -10.11
N ILE A 252 -19.43 23.23 -9.86
CA ILE A 252 -18.33 22.62 -9.10
C ILE A 252 -17.36 21.99 -10.09
N TRP A 253 -16.06 22.12 -9.86
CA TRP A 253 -15.08 21.45 -10.71
C TRP A 253 -15.06 19.95 -10.41
N PRO A 254 -15.07 19.08 -11.44
CA PRO A 254 -14.98 17.65 -11.22
C PRO A 254 -13.59 17.31 -10.70
N HIS A 255 -13.54 16.34 -9.79
CA HIS A 255 -12.30 15.79 -9.26
C HIS A 255 -12.38 14.27 -9.24
N ASP A 256 -11.24 13.62 -9.47
CA ASP A 256 -11.04 12.17 -9.44
C ASP A 256 -9.52 11.91 -9.42
N ARG A 257 -9.08 10.65 -9.47
CA ARG A 257 -7.68 10.24 -9.60
C ARG A 257 -7.00 10.72 -10.88
N CYS A 258 -7.76 11.03 -11.92
CA CYS A 258 -7.26 11.63 -13.15
C CYS A 258 -8.16 12.81 -13.51
N ILE A 259 -7.56 13.98 -13.60
CA ILE A 259 -8.25 15.23 -13.88
C ILE A 259 -7.59 15.88 -15.08
N ARG A 260 -8.39 16.24 -16.08
CA ARG A 260 -7.91 16.95 -17.28
C ARG A 260 -8.67 18.24 -17.47
N THR A 261 -7.94 19.34 -17.54
CA THR A 261 -8.47 20.68 -17.82
C THR A 261 -7.89 21.22 -19.11
N GLU A 262 -8.75 21.86 -19.90
CA GLU A 262 -8.43 22.47 -21.17
C GLU A 262 -9.04 23.87 -21.24
N LEU A 263 -8.26 24.80 -21.77
CA LEU A 263 -8.67 26.13 -22.15
C LEU A 263 -8.92 26.14 -23.65
N LEU A 264 -10.16 26.41 -24.03
CA LEU A 264 -10.64 26.41 -25.40
C LEU A 264 -10.81 27.83 -25.91
N ASN A 265 -10.31 28.11 -27.11
CA ASN A 265 -10.52 29.39 -27.78
C ASN A 265 -11.99 29.55 -28.25
N SER A 266 -12.32 30.69 -28.85
CA SER A 266 -13.68 30.97 -29.36
C SER A 266 -14.12 30.02 -30.48
N ALA A 267 -13.19 29.34 -31.16
CA ALA A 267 -13.46 28.32 -32.18
C ALA A 267 -13.63 26.91 -31.58
N GLY A 268 -13.34 26.73 -30.29
CA GLY A 268 -13.41 25.44 -29.59
C GLY A 268 -12.13 24.60 -29.66
N GLU A 269 -11.01 25.17 -30.12
CA GLU A 269 -9.71 24.51 -30.18
C GLU A 269 -8.97 24.64 -28.85
N VAL A 270 -8.19 23.62 -28.48
CA VAL A 270 -7.42 23.60 -27.23
C VAL A 270 -6.22 24.53 -27.35
N PHE A 271 -6.24 25.62 -26.59
CA PHE A 271 -5.14 26.57 -26.50
C PHE A 271 -4.16 26.20 -25.39
N ALA A 272 -4.67 25.81 -24.22
CA ALA A 272 -3.85 25.31 -23.12
C ALA A 272 -4.52 24.12 -22.44
N TRP A 273 -3.73 23.24 -21.83
CA TRP A 273 -4.23 22.08 -21.13
C TRP A 273 -3.33 21.71 -19.95
N ARG A 274 -3.93 21.02 -18.99
CA ARG A 274 -3.26 20.43 -17.84
C ARG A 274 -3.96 19.14 -17.44
N GLU A 275 -3.18 18.16 -17.05
CA GLU A 275 -3.62 16.87 -16.56
C GLU A 275 -2.95 16.58 -15.21
N CYS A 276 -3.72 16.11 -14.24
CA CYS A 276 -3.27 15.73 -12.91
C CYS A 276 -3.65 14.29 -12.65
N VAL A 277 -2.68 13.45 -12.32
CA VAL A 277 -2.86 12.02 -12.06
C VAL A 277 -2.36 11.67 -10.66
N PHE A 278 -3.19 10.94 -9.91
CA PHE A 278 -2.89 10.43 -8.59
C PHE A 278 -2.13 9.11 -8.69
N ASN A 279 -0.87 9.10 -8.24
CA ASN A 279 -0.03 7.90 -8.18
C ASN A 279 -0.08 7.30 -6.77
N GLN A 280 -0.68 6.11 -6.65
CA GLN A 280 -0.49 5.27 -5.47
C GLN A 280 0.85 4.56 -5.62
N ASN A 281 1.87 4.99 -4.89
CA ASN A 281 3.19 4.37 -4.95
C ASN A 281 3.19 3.01 -4.21
N LEU A 282 2.66 1.98 -4.88
CA LEU A 282 2.67 0.58 -4.41
C LEU A 282 4.05 -0.08 -4.51
N ASN A 283 5.03 0.60 -5.13
CA ASN A 283 6.37 0.05 -5.36
C ASN A 283 7.34 0.32 -4.21
N ALA A 284 7.17 1.40 -3.45
CA ALA A 284 8.00 1.67 -2.27
C ALA A 284 7.86 0.58 -1.19
N VAL A 285 6.62 0.13 -0.94
CA VAL A 285 6.32 -0.95 0.02
C VAL A 285 6.92 -2.30 -0.44
N LYS A 286 7.03 -2.54 -1.75
CA LYS A 286 7.61 -3.79 -2.29
C LYS A 286 9.13 -3.83 -2.21
N GLU A 287 9.81 -2.69 -2.23
CA GLU A 287 11.27 -2.63 -2.15
C GLU A 287 11.74 -2.72 -0.68
N GLU A 288 11.04 -2.09 0.26
CA GLU A 288 11.33 -2.22 1.71
C GLU A 288 11.17 -3.68 2.19
N LEU A 289 10.13 -4.40 1.72
CA LEU A 289 9.94 -5.82 2.03
C LEU A 289 11.03 -6.73 1.45
N LYS A 290 11.64 -6.37 0.31
CA LYS A 290 12.75 -7.14 -0.28
C LYS A 290 14.08 -6.91 0.42
N GLU A 291 14.27 -5.76 1.07
CA GLU A 291 15.48 -5.47 1.84
C GLU A 291 15.46 -6.15 3.21
N GLU A 292 14.28 -6.27 3.84
CA GLU A 292 14.11 -7.03 5.09
C GLU A 292 14.26 -8.55 4.89
N GLU A 293 13.91 -9.11 3.73
CA GLU A 293 14.14 -10.53 3.41
C GLU A 293 15.61 -10.89 3.14
N LYS A 294 16.50 -9.90 3.03
CA LYS A 294 17.94 -10.08 2.80
C LYS A 294 18.81 -9.96 4.06
N GLN A 295 18.24 -9.62 5.21
CA GLN A 295 18.93 -9.58 6.52
C GLN A 295 18.60 -10.80 7.39
#